data_AF-A0A4Y4C1P4-F1
#
_entry.id   AF-A0A4Y4C1P4-F1
#
_cell.length_a   1.000
_cell.length_b   1.000
_cell.length_c   1.000
_cell.angle_alpha   90.00
_cell.angle_beta   90.00
_cell.angle_gamma   90.00
#
_symmetry.space_group_name_H-M   'P 1'
#
loop_
_entity.id
_entity.type
_entity.pdbx_description
1 polymer ?
#
loop_
_entity_poly.entity_id
_entity_poly.type
_entity_poly.pdbx_seq_one_letter_code
_entity_poly.pdbx_strand_id
1 'polypeptide(L)'
;MSATTLTRMPTSPAPGTVPPTPVRTRPWTWVALVGYLAVVVALTCLKSFYTIGTLWKPENQRVRELRLQPFGIIADASNPFSAAFDILGNVAFFLPLGMLLAVIFRKVWPVVVVSAGLSVAVEVAQYVFSLGRTDVTDLICNTVGALAGALITALFLQWSTTAAQRWARTVTVVVLVTVVVFAVLVILGPALSGEAQPLDEGPVL
;
A
#
# COMPACT_ATOMS: atom_id res chain seq x y z
N MET A 1 -35.18 -50.52 34.98
CA MET A 1 -35.38 -50.09 33.58
C MET A 1 -34.08 -49.47 33.10
N SER A 2 -33.22 -50.24 32.42
CA SER A 2 -31.91 -49.76 31.96
C SER A 2 -32.01 -49.29 30.51
N ALA A 3 -31.67 -48.02 30.27
CA ALA A 3 -31.61 -47.44 28.93
C ALA A 3 -30.23 -47.71 28.31
N THR A 4 -30.20 -48.48 27.23
CA THR A 4 -29.02 -48.77 26.43
C THR A 4 -28.59 -47.52 25.66
N THR A 5 -27.49 -46.89 26.07
CA THR A 5 -26.85 -45.80 25.33
C THR A 5 -26.18 -46.35 24.07
N LEU A 6 -26.80 -46.13 22.91
CA LEU A 6 -26.23 -46.42 21.60
C LEU A 6 -25.16 -45.38 21.28
N THR A 7 -23.90 -45.75 21.47
CA THR A 7 -22.72 -45.01 20.99
C THR A 7 -22.77 -44.94 19.47
N ARG A 8 -23.12 -43.77 18.91
CA ARG A 8 -22.99 -43.50 17.47
C ARG A 8 -21.51 -43.60 17.09
N MET A 9 -21.18 -44.53 16.21
CA MET A 9 -19.84 -44.60 15.62
C MET A 9 -19.57 -43.36 14.74
N PRO A 10 -18.32 -42.87 14.68
CA PRO A 10 -17.96 -41.77 13.80
C PRO A 10 -18.16 -42.20 12.35
N THR A 11 -19.01 -41.48 11.60
CA THR A 11 -19.12 -41.67 10.16
C THR A 11 -17.82 -41.22 9.51
N SER A 12 -17.12 -42.14 8.87
CA SER A 12 -15.94 -41.85 8.05
C SER A 12 -16.30 -40.76 7.01
N PRO A 13 -15.46 -39.72 6.82
CA PRO A 13 -15.71 -38.70 5.81
C PRO A 13 -15.81 -39.34 4.42
N ALA A 14 -16.79 -38.91 3.63
CA ALA A 14 -17.05 -39.45 2.30
C ALA A 14 -15.78 -39.36 1.41
N PRO A 15 -15.40 -40.45 0.70
CA PRO A 15 -14.23 -40.44 -0.16
C PRO A 15 -14.47 -39.46 -1.32
N GLY A 16 -13.68 -38.39 -1.36
CA GLY A 16 -13.75 -37.37 -2.44
C GLY A 16 -13.72 -35.91 -1.98
N THR A 17 -13.83 -35.62 -0.69
CA THR A 17 -13.75 -34.24 -0.18
C THR A 17 -12.38 -33.95 0.42
N VAL A 18 -11.32 -33.91 -0.40
CA VAL A 18 -10.07 -33.27 0.03
C VAL A 18 -10.38 -31.78 0.14
N PRO A 19 -10.38 -31.17 1.34
CA PRO A 19 -10.59 -29.73 1.44
C PRO A 19 -9.52 -29.02 0.60
N PRO A 20 -9.87 -27.94 -0.13
CA PRO A 20 -8.90 -27.22 -0.94
C PRO A 20 -7.70 -26.85 -0.08
N THR A 21 -6.51 -27.23 -0.52
CA THR A 21 -5.29 -26.95 0.23
C THR A 21 -5.15 -25.44 0.42
N PRO A 22 -4.98 -24.97 1.67
CA PRO A 22 -4.87 -23.54 1.92
C PRO A 22 -3.65 -22.98 1.17
N VAL A 23 -3.87 -21.91 0.42
CA VAL A 23 -2.79 -21.25 -0.33
C VAL A 23 -1.80 -20.65 0.67
N ARG A 24 -0.66 -21.31 0.90
CA ARG A 24 0.37 -20.82 1.84
C ARG A 24 0.99 -19.52 1.33
N THR A 25 1.06 -18.51 2.19
CA THR A 25 1.77 -17.25 1.91
C THR A 25 3.25 -17.53 1.69
N ARG A 26 3.82 -17.02 0.60
CA ARG A 26 5.23 -17.21 0.26
C ARG A 26 6.10 -16.19 1.00
N PRO A 27 7.37 -16.49 1.32
CA PRO A 27 8.26 -15.53 2.00
C PRO A 27 8.41 -14.22 1.22
N TRP A 28 8.45 -14.28 -0.12
CA TRP A 28 8.49 -13.11 -1.00
C TRP A 28 7.29 -12.16 -0.85
N THR A 29 6.13 -12.63 -0.40
CA THR A 29 4.96 -11.78 -0.14
C THR A 29 5.22 -10.85 1.06
N TRP A 30 5.93 -11.34 2.06
CA TRP A 30 6.34 -10.52 3.21
C TRP A 30 7.46 -9.55 2.85
N VAL A 31 8.42 -9.96 2.01
CA VAL A 31 9.45 -9.06 1.45
C VAL A 31 8.79 -7.94 0.65
N ALA A 32 7.82 -8.26 -0.21
CA ALA A 32 7.04 -7.29 -0.96
C ALA A 32 6.30 -6.33 -0.02
N LEU A 33 5.72 -6.82 1.08
CA LEU A 33 5.00 -6.00 2.04
C LEU A 33 5.94 -5.00 2.73
N VAL A 34 7.05 -5.48 3.29
CA VAL A 34 8.03 -4.62 3.96
C VAL A 34 8.59 -3.59 2.98
N GLY A 35 8.95 -4.01 1.77
CA GLY A 35 9.41 -3.10 0.72
C GLY A 35 8.37 -2.05 0.37
N TYR A 36 7.10 -2.43 0.21
CA TYR A 36 6.04 -1.48 -0.13
C TYR A 36 5.70 -0.53 1.03
N LEU A 37 5.76 -0.99 2.28
CA LEU A 37 5.63 -0.12 3.45
C LEU A 37 6.77 0.91 3.51
N ALA A 38 7.99 0.52 3.14
CA ALA A 38 9.10 1.47 2.99
C ALA A 38 8.82 2.49 1.87
N VAL A 39 8.23 2.07 0.75
CA VAL A 39 7.79 2.98 -0.33
C VAL A 39 6.73 3.96 0.18
N VAL A 40 5.72 3.49 0.94
CA VAL A 40 4.69 4.34 1.55
C VAL A 40 5.33 5.41 2.43
N VAL A 41 6.15 4.99 3.40
CA VAL A 41 6.83 5.90 4.31
C VAL A 41 7.73 6.88 3.55
N ALA A 42 8.47 6.41 2.54
CA ALA A 42 9.33 7.26 1.73
C ALA A 42 8.53 8.36 1.00
N LEU A 43 7.48 7.99 0.27
CA LEU A 43 6.68 8.91 -0.54
C LEU A 43 5.79 9.86 0.27
N THR A 44 5.37 9.48 1.48
CA THR A 44 4.49 10.34 2.30
C THR A 44 5.28 11.19 3.30
N CYS A 45 6.24 10.59 4.00
CA CYS A 45 6.96 11.22 5.10
C CYS A 45 8.36 11.69 4.70
N LEU A 46 9.08 10.95 3.85
CA LEU A 46 10.46 11.32 3.49
C LEU A 46 10.58 12.09 2.17
N LYS A 47 9.46 12.43 1.51
CA LYS A 47 9.44 13.15 0.24
C LYS A 47 10.14 14.52 0.26
N SER A 48 10.42 15.07 1.44
CA SER A 48 11.21 16.29 1.65
C SER A 48 12.73 16.05 1.74
N PHE A 49 13.22 14.82 1.56
CA PHE A 49 14.64 14.47 1.71
C PHE A 49 15.27 13.90 0.44
N TYR A 50 14.52 13.72 -0.65
CA TYR A 50 15.06 13.23 -1.92
C TYR A 50 14.36 13.86 -3.12
N THR A 51 15.07 13.90 -4.25
CA THR A 51 14.58 14.44 -5.53
C THR A 51 14.19 13.30 -6.47
N ILE A 52 13.13 13.49 -7.25
CA ILE A 52 12.77 12.61 -8.36
C ILE A 52 12.80 13.44 -9.64
N GLY A 53 13.98 13.55 -10.26
CA GLY A 53 14.17 14.38 -11.45
C GLY A 53 13.69 15.83 -11.23
N THR A 54 12.96 16.38 -12.20
CA THR A 54 12.34 17.72 -12.11
C THR A 54 10.94 17.71 -11.50
N LEU A 55 10.36 16.54 -11.23
CA LEU A 55 8.99 16.38 -10.73
C LEU A 55 8.87 16.69 -9.23
N TRP A 56 9.97 16.60 -8.47
CA TRP A 56 9.95 16.70 -7.01
C TRP A 56 11.02 17.66 -6.49
N LYS A 57 10.59 18.80 -5.94
CA LYS A 57 11.47 19.76 -5.24
C LYS A 57 11.25 19.67 -3.72
N PRO A 58 12.24 19.21 -2.94
CA PRO A 58 12.11 19.01 -1.49
C PRO A 58 11.74 20.29 -0.71
N GLU A 59 12.21 21.43 -1.20
CA GLU A 59 12.04 22.76 -0.60
C GLU A 59 10.56 23.13 -0.42
N ASN A 60 9.71 22.72 -1.36
CA ASN A 60 8.28 23.06 -1.36
C ASN A 60 7.42 22.11 -0.49
N GLN A 61 8.04 21.10 0.12
CA GLN A 61 7.32 20.01 0.81
C GLN A 61 7.39 20.13 2.35
N ARG A 62 8.25 20.99 2.89
CA ARG A 62 8.34 21.25 4.34
C ARG A 62 7.33 22.29 4.76
N VAL A 63 6.10 21.84 4.96
CA VAL A 63 5.03 22.63 5.54
C VAL A 63 4.41 21.87 6.70
N ARG A 64 3.73 22.58 7.59
CA ARG A 64 2.88 21.99 8.62
C ARG A 64 1.48 22.55 8.46
N GLU A 65 0.64 21.83 7.73
CA GLU A 65 -0.72 22.25 7.39
C GLU A 65 -1.70 21.13 7.78
N LEU A 66 -2.87 21.51 8.26
CA LEU A 66 -3.91 20.57 8.70
C LEU A 66 -5.21 20.85 7.93
N ARG A 67 -5.65 19.89 7.13
CA ARG A 67 -6.88 19.95 6.32
C ARG A 67 -7.88 18.91 6.82
N LEU A 68 -8.83 19.36 7.62
CA LEU A 68 -9.85 18.49 8.23
C LEU A 68 -11.18 18.48 7.48
N GLN A 69 -11.32 19.30 6.44
CA GLN A 69 -12.53 19.31 5.63
C GLN A 69 -12.46 18.16 4.61
N PRO A 70 -13.35 17.14 4.70
CA PRO A 70 -13.37 16.07 3.73
C PRO A 70 -13.60 16.60 2.33
N PHE A 71 -12.74 16.21 1.39
CA PHE A 71 -12.77 16.64 0.00
C PHE A 71 -12.64 18.15 -0.20
N GLY A 72 -12.07 18.89 0.78
CA GLY A 72 -11.78 20.32 0.65
C GLY A 72 -10.87 20.64 -0.54
N ILE A 73 -10.03 19.68 -0.95
CA ILE A 73 -9.15 19.79 -2.10
C ILE A 73 -9.89 20.08 -3.43
N ILE A 74 -11.16 19.68 -3.55
CA ILE A 74 -11.97 19.96 -4.74
C ILE A 74 -12.25 21.47 -4.85
N ALA A 75 -12.43 22.15 -3.72
CA ALA A 75 -12.65 23.59 -3.67
C ALA A 75 -11.35 24.38 -3.86
N ASP A 76 -10.23 23.85 -3.36
CA ASP A 76 -8.91 24.50 -3.43
C ASP A 76 -8.17 24.28 -4.75
N ALA A 77 -8.62 23.32 -5.56
CA ALA A 77 -7.91 22.92 -6.77
C ALA A 77 -7.97 24.00 -7.86
N SER A 78 -6.81 24.26 -8.47
CA SER A 78 -6.69 25.18 -9.61
C SER A 78 -7.46 24.73 -10.85
N ASN A 79 -7.69 23.42 -11.01
CA ASN A 79 -8.50 22.83 -12.06
C ASN A 79 -8.99 21.44 -11.65
N PRO A 80 -10.03 20.89 -12.31
CA PRO A 80 -10.57 19.57 -11.96
C PRO A 80 -9.57 18.42 -12.08
N PHE A 81 -8.58 18.55 -12.96
CA PHE A 81 -7.59 17.50 -13.17
C PHE A 81 -6.62 17.39 -11.98
N SER A 82 -6.21 18.50 -11.35
CA SER A 82 -5.38 18.43 -10.15
C SER A 82 -6.11 17.80 -8.96
N ALA A 83 -7.37 18.18 -8.70
CA ALA A 83 -8.19 17.52 -7.68
C ALA A 83 -8.34 16.01 -7.94
N ALA A 84 -8.62 15.63 -9.20
CA ALA A 84 -8.74 14.23 -9.58
C ALA A 84 -7.43 13.47 -9.42
N PHE A 85 -6.30 14.08 -9.78
CA PHE A 85 -4.98 13.48 -9.64
C PHE A 85 -4.63 13.20 -8.18
N ASP A 86 -4.92 14.13 -7.26
CA ASP A 86 -4.65 13.93 -5.83
C ASP A 86 -5.54 12.82 -5.23
N ILE A 87 -6.85 12.89 -5.49
CA ILE A 87 -7.81 11.89 -4.99
C ILE A 87 -7.51 10.50 -5.55
N LEU A 88 -7.42 10.38 -6.87
CA LEU A 88 -7.18 9.09 -7.53
C LEU A 88 -5.77 8.58 -7.28
N GLY A 89 -4.79 9.47 -7.13
CA GLY A 89 -3.43 9.14 -6.76
C GLY A 89 -3.38 8.42 -5.41
N ASN A 90 -4.03 8.95 -4.38
CA ASN A 90 -4.08 8.32 -3.06
C ASN A 90 -4.84 6.98 -3.07
N VAL A 91 -5.97 6.90 -3.78
CA VAL A 91 -6.68 5.62 -3.98
C VAL A 91 -5.79 4.59 -4.68
N ALA A 92 -5.14 4.97 -5.78
CA ALA A 92 -4.26 4.09 -6.53
C ALA A 92 -3.02 3.69 -5.71
N PHE A 93 -2.53 4.56 -4.83
CA PHE A 93 -1.36 4.31 -4.00
C PHE A 93 -1.60 3.24 -2.93
N PHE A 94 -2.81 3.16 -2.34
CA PHE A 94 -3.10 2.12 -1.35
C PHE A 94 -3.70 0.83 -1.95
N LEU A 95 -4.05 0.84 -3.24
CA LEU A 95 -4.63 -0.31 -3.92
C LEU A 95 -3.67 -1.54 -3.93
N PRO A 96 -2.37 -1.43 -4.28
CA PRO A 96 -1.44 -2.56 -4.21
C PRO A 96 -1.24 -3.08 -2.78
N LEU A 97 -1.20 -2.19 -1.78
CA LEU A 97 -1.14 -2.57 -0.37
C LEU A 97 -2.37 -3.40 0.03
N GLY A 98 -3.56 -2.94 -0.35
CA GLY A 98 -4.82 -3.64 -0.10
C GLY A 98 -4.85 -5.04 -0.73
N MET A 99 -4.38 -5.15 -1.98
CA MET A 99 -4.25 -6.45 -2.65
C MET A 99 -3.29 -7.38 -1.91
N LEU A 100 -2.12 -6.89 -1.51
CA LEU A 100 -1.11 -7.69 -0.84
C LEU A 100 -1.55 -8.14 0.56
N LEU A 101 -2.17 -7.26 1.33
CA LEU A 101 -2.72 -7.59 2.64
C LEU A 101 -3.90 -8.58 2.52
N ALA A 102 -4.73 -8.50 1.48
CA ALA A 102 -5.78 -9.49 1.24
C ALA A 102 -5.22 -10.87 0.85
N VAL A 103 -4.06 -10.93 0.15
CA VAL A 103 -3.33 -12.18 -0.06
C VAL A 103 -2.86 -12.78 1.28
N ILE A 104 -2.50 -11.95 2.26
CA ILE A 104 -2.01 -12.40 3.57
C ILE A 104 -3.16 -12.77 4.52
N PHE A 105 -4.09 -11.84 4.77
CA PHE A 105 -5.15 -11.99 5.76
C PHE A 105 -6.35 -12.80 5.28
N ARG A 106 -6.54 -12.93 3.95
CA ARG A 106 -7.66 -13.67 3.34
C ARG A 106 -9.05 -13.16 3.73
N LYS A 107 -9.12 -11.98 4.35
CA LYS A 107 -10.35 -11.31 4.81
C LYS A 107 -10.21 -9.83 4.50
N VAL A 108 -11.32 -9.17 4.18
CA VAL A 108 -11.32 -7.75 3.82
C VAL A 108 -11.21 -6.85 5.05
N TRP A 109 -11.90 -7.18 6.14
CA TRP A 109 -11.94 -6.31 7.32
C TRP A 109 -10.57 -6.02 7.95
N PRO A 110 -9.63 -6.98 8.11
CA PRO A 110 -8.32 -6.67 8.69
C PRO A 110 -7.49 -5.78 7.77
N VAL A 111 -7.68 -5.91 6.45
CA VAL A 111 -7.01 -5.05 5.46
C VAL A 111 -7.43 -3.60 5.66
N VAL A 112 -8.74 -3.36 5.76
CA VAL A 112 -9.28 -2.01 5.98
C VAL A 112 -8.77 -1.42 7.29
N VAL A 113 -8.80 -2.19 8.40
CA VAL A 113 -8.35 -1.72 9.71
C VAL A 113 -6.85 -1.40 9.70
N VAL A 114 -6.01 -2.30 9.15
CA VAL A 114 -4.55 -2.10 9.10
C VAL A 114 -4.19 -0.94 8.18
N SER A 115 -4.81 -0.83 7.01
CA SER A 115 -4.53 0.25 6.06
C SER A 115 -5.04 1.61 6.55
N ALA A 116 -6.23 1.68 7.16
CA ALA A 116 -6.72 2.90 7.79
C ALA A 116 -5.80 3.33 8.95
N GLY A 117 -5.39 2.39 9.81
CA GLY A 117 -4.45 2.64 10.89
C GLY A 117 -3.09 3.13 10.39
N LEU A 118 -2.55 2.52 9.33
CA LEU A 118 -1.33 2.98 8.68
C LEU A 118 -1.49 4.40 8.14
N SER A 119 -2.60 4.70 7.47
CA SER A 119 -2.84 6.04 6.93
C SER A 119 -2.95 7.07 8.06
N VAL A 120 -3.67 6.78 9.15
CA VAL A 120 -3.68 7.66 10.34
C VAL A 120 -2.28 7.87 10.90
N ALA A 121 -1.46 6.81 10.99
CA ALA A 121 -0.09 6.92 11.49
C ALA A 121 0.78 7.82 10.59
N VAL A 122 0.61 7.73 9.27
CA VAL A 122 1.27 8.62 8.29
C VAL A 122 0.83 10.07 8.49
N GLU A 123 -0.48 10.32 8.52
CA GLU A 123 -1.05 11.66 8.73
C GLU A 123 -0.54 12.31 10.03
N VAL A 124 -0.53 11.53 11.12
CA VAL A 124 -0.02 11.98 12.43
C VAL A 124 1.48 12.26 12.37
N ALA A 125 2.27 11.39 11.73
CA ALA A 125 3.69 11.60 11.58
C ALA A 125 3.99 12.86 10.76
N GLN A 126 3.25 13.10 9.68
CA GLN A 126 3.40 14.31 8.86
C GLN A 126 3.15 15.58 9.68
N TYR A 127 2.10 15.59 10.51
CA TYR A 127 1.81 16.74 11.37
C TYR A 127 2.86 16.94 12.48
N VAL A 128 3.19 15.87 13.21
CA VAL A 128 4.09 15.93 14.39
C VAL A 128 5.51 16.31 13.98
N PHE A 129 6.01 15.75 12.88
CA PHE A 129 7.37 15.98 12.40
C PHE A 129 7.47 17.12 11.36
N SER A 130 6.37 17.82 11.07
CA SER A 130 6.32 18.91 10.08
C SER A 130 6.83 18.48 8.69
N LEU A 131 6.43 17.27 8.27
CA LEU A 131 6.88 16.64 7.02
C LEU A 131 5.94 16.93 5.84
N GLY A 132 4.87 17.68 6.05
CA GLY A 132 3.94 18.06 5.00
C GLY A 132 2.54 18.43 5.49
N ARG A 133 1.59 18.29 4.57
CA ARG A 133 0.18 18.54 4.81
C ARG A 133 -0.48 17.26 5.30
N THR A 134 -1.23 17.38 6.37
CA THR A 134 -2.11 16.33 6.89
C THR A 134 -3.51 16.58 6.36
N ASP A 135 -4.13 15.60 5.69
CA ASP A 135 -5.43 15.75 5.02
C ASP A 135 -6.35 14.55 5.30
N VAL A 136 -7.56 14.83 5.81
CA VAL A 136 -8.57 13.78 6.04
C VAL A 136 -9.02 13.13 4.72
N THR A 137 -8.93 13.85 3.60
CA THR A 137 -9.20 13.34 2.26
C THR A 137 -8.23 12.23 1.89
N ASP A 138 -6.94 12.37 2.24
CA ASP A 138 -5.91 11.37 1.98
C ASP A 138 -6.17 10.10 2.79
N LEU A 139 -6.51 10.25 4.07
CA LEU A 139 -6.96 9.14 4.94
C LEU A 139 -8.13 8.36 4.32
N ILE A 140 -9.16 9.07 3.84
CA ILE A 140 -10.34 8.46 3.22
C ILE A 140 -9.94 7.75 1.93
N CYS A 141 -9.21 8.41 1.04
CA CYS A 141 -8.80 7.89 -0.26
C CYS A 141 -7.89 6.65 -0.12
N ASN A 142 -6.92 6.69 0.78
CA ASN A 142 -6.04 5.57 1.10
C ASN A 142 -6.83 4.36 1.61
N THR A 143 -7.79 4.60 2.51
CA THR A 143 -8.66 3.53 3.04
C THR A 143 -9.54 2.93 1.94
N VAL A 144 -10.11 3.75 1.06
CA VAL A 144 -10.89 3.30 -0.11
C VAL A 144 -10.03 2.51 -1.09
N GLY A 145 -8.80 2.96 -1.36
CA GLY A 145 -7.83 2.26 -2.20
C GLY A 145 -7.52 0.86 -1.67
N ALA A 146 -7.22 0.76 -0.37
CA ALA A 146 -6.97 -0.51 0.29
C ALA A 146 -8.20 -1.45 0.25
N LEU A 147 -9.40 -0.92 0.49
CA LEU A 147 -10.64 -1.66 0.35
C LEU A 147 -10.83 -2.19 -1.08
N ALA A 148 -10.65 -1.35 -2.09
CA ALA A 148 -10.78 -1.73 -3.50
C ALA A 148 -9.79 -2.85 -3.85
N GLY A 149 -8.52 -2.71 -3.48
CA GLY A 149 -7.50 -3.75 -3.67
C GLY A 149 -7.84 -5.06 -2.97
N ALA A 150 -8.40 -4.98 -1.76
CA ALA A 150 -8.82 -6.15 -1.01
C ALA A 150 -10.01 -6.87 -1.66
N LEU A 151 -11.01 -6.11 -2.14
CA LEU A 151 -12.17 -6.66 -2.84
C LEU A 151 -11.75 -7.35 -4.14
N ILE A 152 -10.92 -6.70 -4.97
CA ILE A 152 -10.40 -7.32 -6.20
C ILE A 152 -9.71 -8.65 -5.87
N THR A 153 -8.85 -8.67 -4.86
CA THR A 153 -8.15 -9.89 -4.45
C THR A 153 -9.07 -10.96 -3.91
N ALA A 154 -10.10 -10.59 -3.13
CA ALA A 154 -11.12 -11.51 -2.64
C ALA A 154 -11.86 -12.20 -3.80
N LEU A 155 -12.16 -11.49 -4.90
CA LEU A 155 -12.79 -12.06 -6.09
C LEU A 155 -11.96 -13.19 -6.72
N PHE A 156 -10.63 -13.03 -6.79
CA PHE A 156 -9.74 -14.07 -7.32
C PHE A 156 -9.53 -15.23 -6.34
N LEU A 157 -9.52 -14.96 -5.04
CA LEU A 157 -9.35 -15.97 -3.99
C LEU A 157 -10.53 -16.96 -3.92
N GLN A 158 -11.75 -16.50 -4.23
CA GLN A 158 -12.96 -17.33 -4.19
C GLN A 158 -13.21 -18.12 -5.49
N TRP A 159 -12.53 -17.81 -6.59
CA TRP A 159 -12.81 -18.43 -7.91
C TRP A 159 -12.29 -19.87 -8.02
N SER A 160 -11.01 -20.09 -7.72
CA SER A 160 -10.34 -21.40 -7.81
C SER A 160 -8.98 -21.33 -7.11
N THR A 161 -8.50 -22.46 -6.59
CA THR A 161 -7.16 -22.56 -5.98
C THR A 161 -6.05 -22.16 -6.95
N THR A 162 -6.14 -22.55 -8.22
CA THR A 162 -5.16 -22.18 -9.26
C THR A 162 -5.21 -20.67 -9.57
N ALA A 163 -6.41 -20.10 -9.68
CA ALA A 163 -6.59 -18.66 -9.90
C ALA A 163 -6.04 -17.85 -8.72
N ALA A 164 -6.36 -18.26 -7.49
CA ALA A 164 -5.87 -17.68 -6.26
C ALA A 164 -4.32 -17.70 -6.19
N GLN A 165 -3.69 -18.83 -6.52
CA GLN A 165 -2.23 -18.96 -6.53
C GLN A 165 -1.56 -18.08 -7.60
N ARG A 166 -2.14 -18.03 -8.81
CA ARG A 166 -1.64 -17.16 -9.89
C ARG A 166 -1.79 -15.69 -9.51
N TRP A 167 -2.96 -15.28 -9.04
CA TRP A 167 -3.22 -13.92 -8.60
C TRP A 167 -2.27 -13.48 -7.48
N ALA A 168 -2.12 -14.29 -6.43
CA ALA A 168 -1.19 -13.99 -5.33
C ALA A 168 0.25 -13.82 -5.81
N ARG A 169 0.69 -14.64 -6.77
CA ARG A 169 2.02 -14.51 -7.41
C ARG A 169 2.11 -13.21 -8.21
N THR A 170 1.12 -12.91 -9.05
CA THR A 170 1.08 -11.69 -9.85
C THR A 170 1.14 -10.45 -8.96
N VAL A 171 0.28 -10.35 -7.94
CA VAL A 171 0.31 -9.24 -6.97
C VAL A 171 1.68 -9.10 -6.32
N THR A 172 2.26 -10.20 -5.83
CA THR A 172 3.58 -10.18 -5.19
C THR A 172 4.66 -9.67 -6.16
N VAL A 173 4.68 -10.16 -7.40
CA VAL A 173 5.68 -9.75 -8.41
C VAL A 173 5.50 -8.29 -8.80
N VAL A 174 4.26 -7.86 -9.07
CA VAL A 174 3.96 -6.46 -9.41
C VAL A 174 4.41 -5.53 -8.29
N VAL A 175 4.10 -5.84 -7.03
CA VAL A 175 4.55 -5.02 -5.89
C VAL A 175 6.07 -4.99 -5.78
N LEU A 176 6.76 -6.12 -5.93
CA LEU A 176 8.22 -6.15 -5.91
C LEU A 176 8.82 -5.30 -7.03
N VAL A 177 8.27 -5.38 -8.25
CA VAL A 177 8.68 -4.54 -9.38
C VAL A 177 8.45 -3.07 -9.05
N THR A 178 7.31 -2.69 -8.48
CA THR A 178 7.06 -1.31 -8.05
C THR A 178 8.08 -0.82 -7.04
N VAL A 179 8.45 -1.65 -6.05
CA VAL A 179 9.49 -1.31 -5.06
C VAL A 179 10.84 -1.12 -5.73
N VAL A 180 11.22 -1.99 -6.66
CA VAL A 180 12.49 -1.88 -7.41
C VAL A 180 12.50 -0.63 -8.28
N VAL A 181 11.41 -0.36 -9.02
CA VAL A 181 11.29 0.85 -9.86
C VAL A 181 11.40 2.10 -8.99
N PHE A 182 10.71 2.15 -7.86
CA PHE A 182 10.81 3.26 -6.92
C PHE A 182 12.25 3.45 -6.42
N ALA A 183 12.92 2.37 -5.99
CA ALA A 183 14.31 2.44 -5.53
C ALA A 183 15.26 2.95 -6.62
N VAL A 184 15.11 2.47 -7.86
CA VAL A 184 15.89 2.95 -9.01
C VAL A 184 15.65 4.44 -9.28
N LEU A 185 14.39 4.89 -9.25
CA LEU A 185 14.06 6.30 -9.45
C LEU A 185 14.65 7.20 -8.37
N VAL A 186 14.68 6.75 -7.12
CA VAL A 186 15.31 7.49 -6.01
C VAL A 186 16.82 7.55 -6.17
N ILE A 187 17.47 6.43 -6.53
CA ILE A 187 18.93 6.35 -6.71
C ILE A 187 19.40 7.18 -7.93
N LEU A 188 18.67 7.09 -9.04
CA LEU A 188 19.01 7.79 -10.29
C LEU A 188 18.43 9.21 -10.35
N GLY A 189 17.55 9.58 -9.42
CA GLY A 189 16.88 10.89 -9.37
C GLY A 189 17.82 12.08 -9.58
N PRO A 190 18.95 12.17 -8.84
CA PRO A 190 19.93 13.25 -9.02
C PRO A 190 20.59 13.28 -10.40
N ALA A 191 20.85 12.11 -11.00
CA ALA A 191 21.44 12.03 -12.34
C ALA A 191 20.44 12.48 -13.43
N LEU A 192 19.13 12.30 -13.19
CA LEU A 192 18.05 12.67 -14.09
C LEU A 192 17.61 14.14 -13.93
N SER A 193 17.87 14.77 -12.78
CA SER A 193 17.51 16.18 -12.53
C SER A 193 18.45 17.18 -13.20
N GLY A 194 19.58 16.73 -13.76
CA GLY A 194 20.55 17.60 -14.44
C GLY A 194 21.37 18.48 -13.50
N GLU A 195 21.28 18.27 -12.19
CA GLU A 195 22.20 18.89 -11.24
C GLU A 195 23.55 18.18 -11.35
N ALA A 196 24.48 18.83 -12.07
CA ALA A 196 25.88 18.45 -12.03
C ALA A 196 26.32 18.37 -10.55
N GLN A 197 27.04 17.31 -10.19
CA GLN A 197 27.75 17.28 -8.91
C GLN A 197 28.49 18.62 -8.74
N PRO A 198 28.48 19.24 -7.55
CA PRO A 198 29.29 20.43 -7.33
C PRO A 198 30.71 20.06 -7.73
N LEU A 199 31.26 20.81 -8.70
CA LEU A 199 32.65 20.67 -9.08
C LEU A 199 33.45 20.79 -7.78
N ASP A 200 34.32 19.80 -7.55
CA ASP A 200 35.28 19.80 -6.46
C ASP A 200 36.10 21.09 -6.59
N GLU A 201 35.67 22.15 -5.91
CA GLU A 201 36.43 23.39 -5.82
C GLU A 201 37.63 23.04 -4.96
N GLY A 202 38.72 22.66 -5.64
CA GLY A 202 40.00 22.35 -5.04
C GLY A 202 40.43 23.42 -4.04
N PRO A 203 41.35 23.08 -3.13
CA PRO A 203 41.62 23.87 -1.95
C PRO A 203 41.89 25.33 -2.33
N VAL A 204 41.08 26.23 -1.76
CA VAL A 204 41.31 27.68 -1.84
C VAL A 204 42.62 27.96 -1.11
N LEU A 205 43.69 28.15 -1.89
CA LEU A 205 44.99 28.63 -1.42
C LEU A 205 44.97 30.16 -1.30
#